data_AF-A0A932F158-F1
#
_entry.id   AF-A0A932F158-F1
#
_cell.length_a   1.000
_cell.length_b   1.000
_cell.length_c   1.000
_cell.angle_alpha   90.00
_cell.angle_beta   90.00
_cell.angle_gamma   90.00
#
_symmetry.space_group_name_H-M   'P 1'
#
loop_
_entity.id
_entity.type
_entity.pdbx_description
1 polymer ?
#
loop_
_entity_poly.entity_id
_entity_poly.type
_entity_poly.pdbx_seq_one_letter_code
_entity_poly.pdbx_strand_id
1 'polypeptide(L)' 'MSVDERAKREECVRAAIASARIEGREPSPFTLALLERYVTGEMTIDEAMKDVLREYGLPAASTGE' A
#
# COMPACT_ATOMS: atom_id res chain seq x y z
N MET A 1 -5.75 -13.95 8.89
CA MET A 1 -4.38 -13.83 8.34
C MET A 1 -3.43 -14.64 9.22
N SER A 2 -2.44 -15.33 8.64
CA SER A 2 -1.41 -16.05 9.42
C SER A 2 -0.29 -15.11 9.86
N VAL A 3 0.52 -15.53 10.86
CA VAL A 3 1.71 -14.77 11.29
C VAL A 3 2.72 -14.61 10.15
N ASP A 4 2.95 -15.67 9.38
CA ASP A 4 3.87 -15.65 8.23
C ASP A 4 3.39 -14.70 7.12
N GLU A 5 2.08 -14.65 6.86
CA GLU A 5 1.51 -13.73 5.87
C GLU A 5 1.67 -12.28 6.34
N ARG A 6 1.39 -12.00 7.61
CA ARG A 6 1.58 -10.67 8.18
C ARG A 6 3.04 -10.21 8.08
N ALA A 7 3.98 -11.06 8.45
CA ALA A 7 5.41 -10.75 8.39
C ALA A 7 5.87 -10.42 6.95
N LYS A 8 5.38 -11.18 5.95
CA LYS A 8 5.63 -10.89 4.54
C LYS A 8 5.09 -9.53 4.12
N ARG A 9 3.87 -9.19 4.54
CA ARG A 9 3.26 -7.88 4.26
C ARG A 9 4.04 -6.74 4.90
N GLU A 10 4.44 -6.89 6.16
CA GLU A 10 5.27 -5.92 6.88
C GLU A 10 6.59 -5.68 6.14
N GLU A 11 7.24 -6.75 5.67
CA GLU A 11 8.46 -6.65 4.89
C GLU A 11 8.25 -5.91 3.56
N CYS A 12 7.20 -6.27 2.80
CA CYS A 12 6.85 -5.60 1.55
C CYS A 12 6.57 -4.10 1.75
N VAL A 13 5.78 -3.73 2.76
CA VAL A 13 5.45 -2.32 3.06
C VAL A 13 6.70 -1.55 3.45
N ARG A 14 7.56 -2.12 4.31
CA ARG A 14 8.83 -1.51 4.70
C ARG A 14 9.74 -1.29 3.49
N ALA A 15 9.85 -2.27 2.59
CA ALA A 15 10.64 -2.16 1.38
C ALA A 15 10.09 -1.08 0.43
N ALA A 16 8.76 -1.02 0.24
CA ALA A 16 8.12 0.00 -0.60
C ALA A 16 8.34 1.43 -0.06
N ILE A 17 8.20 1.63 1.26
CA ILE A 17 8.46 2.93 1.90
C ILE A 17 9.94 3.31 1.77
N ALA A 18 10.85 2.36 2.00
CA ALA A 18 12.29 2.59 1.83
C ALA A 18 12.63 2.98 0.39
N SER A 19 12.05 2.29 -0.59
CA SER A 19 12.23 2.60 -2.02
C SER A 19 11.78 4.03 -2.35
N ALA A 20 10.59 4.43 -1.88
CA ALA A 20 10.09 5.80 -2.10
C ALA A 20 11.05 6.85 -1.50
N ARG A 21 11.53 6.61 -0.27
CA ARG A 21 12.44 7.52 0.43
C ARG A 21 13.82 7.62 -0.22
N ILE A 22 14.35 6.53 -0.76
CA ILE A 22 15.60 6.53 -1.54
C ILE A 22 15.48 7.46 -2.75
N GLU A 23 14.30 7.54 -3.35
CA GLU A 23 14.01 8.43 -4.48
C GLU A 23 13.65 9.86 -4.04
N GLY A 24 13.78 10.20 -2.75
CA GLY A 24 13.43 11.50 -2.21
C GLY A 24 11.93 11.74 -2.10
N ARG A 25 11.10 10.69 -2.18
CA ARG A 25 9.64 10.77 -2.01
C ARG A 25 9.24 10.31 -0.61
N GLU A 26 8.30 11.01 0.00
CA GLU A 26 7.67 10.57 1.25
C GLU A 26 6.21 10.17 0.97
N PRO A 27 5.80 8.94 1.30
CA PRO A 27 4.39 8.56 1.25
C PRO A 27 3.54 9.46 2.15
N SER A 28 2.34 9.81 1.70
CA SER A 28 1.43 10.63 2.50
C SER A 28 0.95 9.88 3.75
N PRO A 29 0.53 10.60 4.81
CA PRO A 29 -0.10 9.97 5.98
C PRO A 29 -1.29 9.08 5.63
N PHE A 30 -2.07 9.47 4.62
CA PHE A 30 -3.19 8.68 4.11
C PHE A 30 -2.73 7.33 3.54
N THR A 31 -1.72 7.33 2.67
CA THR A 31 -1.16 6.10 2.10
C THR A 31 -0.56 5.21 3.19
N LEU A 32 0.14 5.80 4.17
CA LEU A 32 0.70 5.03 5.30
C LEU A 32 -0.39 4.32 6.12
N ALA A 33 -1.52 4.98 6.38
CA ALA A 33 -2.64 4.38 7.10
C ALA A 33 -3.29 3.22 6.32
N LEU A 34 -3.38 3.32 4.99
CA LEU A 34 -3.88 2.22 4.15
C LEU A 34 -2.93 1.02 4.14
N LEU A 35 -1.62 1.27 4.09
CA LEU A 35 -0.61 0.22 4.15
C LEU A 35 -0.61 -0.51 5.51
N GLU A 36 -0.86 0.21 6.60
CA GLU A 36 -1.04 -0.40 7.93
C GLU A 36 -2.27 -1.32 7.96
N ARG A 37 -3.42 -0.87 7.44
CA ARG A 37 -4.64 -1.69 7.34
C ARG A 37 -4.46 -2.91 6.43
N TYR A 38 -3.67 -2.79 5.37
CA TYR A 38 -3.28 -3.92 4.54
C TYR A 38 -2.43 -4.94 5.32
N VAL A 39 -1.47 -4.45 6.10
CA VAL A 39 -0.58 -5.26 6.95
C VAL A 39 -1.37 -5.98 8.04
N THR A 40 -2.33 -5.32 8.70
CA THR A 40 -3.17 -5.94 9.74
C THR A 40 -4.23 -6.87 9.17
N GLY A 41 -4.41 -6.87 7.84
CA GLY A 41 -5.39 -7.71 7.14
C GLY A 41 -6.82 -7.16 7.22
N GLU A 42 -6.99 -5.91 7.62
CA GLU A 42 -8.27 -5.19 7.58
C GLU A 42 -8.71 -4.85 6.15
N MET A 43 -7.77 -4.84 5.21
CA MET A 43 -8.04 -4.67 3.79
C MET A 43 -7.05 -5.43 2.91
N THR A 44 -7.41 -5.60 1.65
CA THR A 44 -6.56 -6.12 0.57
C THR A 44 -5.73 -5.00 -0.05
N ILE A 45 -4.66 -5.37 -0.76
CA ILE A 45 -3.84 -4.39 -1.48
C ILE A 45 -4.62 -3.70 -2.61
N ASP A 46 -5.54 -4.42 -3.26
CA ASP A 46 -6.39 -3.86 -4.32
C ASP A 46 -7.35 -2.80 -3.79
N GLU A 47 -7.91 -3.02 -2.61
CA GLU A 47 -8.72 -2.01 -1.91
C GLU A 47 -7.87 -0.79 -1.55
N ALA A 48 -6.66 -0.99 -1.03
CA ALA A 48 -5.76 0.11 -0.68
C ALA A 48 -5.40 0.94 -1.93
N MET A 49 -5.08 0.28 -3.04
CA MET A 49 -4.78 0.94 -4.32
C MET A 49 -5.98 1.71 -4.87
N LYS A 50 -7.19 1.14 -4.80
CA LYS A 50 -8.42 1.85 -5.21
C LYS A 50 -8.65 3.10 -4.38
N ASP A 51 -8.43 3.03 -3.08
CA ASP A 51 -8.61 4.19 -2.18
C ASP A 51 -7.54 5.25 -2.42
N VAL A 52 -6.27 4.88 -2.67
CA VAL A 52 -5.20 5.81 -3.11
C VAL A 52 -5.57 6.49 -4.41
N LEU A 53 -5.96 5.73 -5.45
CA LEU A 53 -6.31 6.30 -6.74
C LEU A 53 -7.50 7.26 -6.64
N ARG A 54 -8.51 6.90 -5.84
CA ARG A 54 -9.67 7.75 -5.56
C ARG A 54 -9.28 9.05 -4.86
N GLU A 55 -8.47 8.97 -3.80
CA GLU A 55 -8.01 10.14 -3.04
C GLU A 55 -7.30 11.17 -3.93
N TYR A 56 -6.46 10.70 -4.86
CA TYR A 56 -5.72 11.57 -5.78
C TYR A 56 -6.46 11.89 -7.09
N GLY A 57 -7.72 11.48 -7.23
CA GLY A 57 -8.52 11.72 -8.45
C GLY A 57 -7.97 11.04 -9.70
N LEU A 58 -7.19 9.96 -9.54
CA LEU A 58 -6.60 9.19 -10.62
C LEU A 58 -7.58 8.10 -11.10
N PRO A 59 -7.62 7.81 -12.40
CA PRO A 59 -8.42 6.69 -12.89
C PRO A 59 -7.92 5.39 -12.29
N ALA A 60 -8.85 4.45 -12.02
CA ALA A 60 -8.47 3.08 -11.68
C ALA A 60 -7.54 2.56 -12.79
N ALA A 61 -6.37 2.03 -12.42
CA ALA A 61 -5.45 1.48 -13.39
C ALA A 61 -6.21 0.44 -14.22
N SER A 62 -6.32 0.67 -15.54
CA SER A 62 -6.79 -0.36 -16.47
C SER A 62 -5.82 -1.52 -16.35
N THR A 63 -6.26 -2.63 -15.77
CA THR A 63 -5.56 -3.91 -15.91
C THR A 63 -5.46 -4.16 -17.40
N GLY A 64 -4.28 -3.92 -17.97
CA GLY A 64 -4.00 -4.36 -19.33
C GLY A 64 -4.21 -5.86 -19.38
N GLU A 65 -5.17 -6.29 -20.20
CA GLU A 65 -5.39 -7.69 -20.57
C GLU A 65 -4.21 -8.25 -21.36
#